data_AF-A0A7I7TYY5-F1
#
_entry.id   AF-A0A7I7TYY5-F1
#
_cell.length_a   1.000
_cell.length_b   1.000
_cell.length_c   1.000
_cell.angle_alpha   90.00
_cell.angle_beta   90.00
_cell.angle_gamma   90.00
#
_symmetry.space_group_name_H-M   'P 1'
#
loop_
_entity.id
_entity.type
_entity.pdbx_description
1 polymer ?
#
loop_
_entity_poly.entity_id
_entity_poly.type
_entity_poly.pdbx_seq_one_letter_code
_entity_poly.pdbx_strand_id
1 'polypeptide(L)'
;MRAAREVFSELGYDAATFQAIAIRADLTRPAINHYFASKRVLWSEVVEQVNATVLTEGVVRAREQTTLVDRLTAFLSVATQAHSEDRSAAAFLVTSVLESQRHPELGNDEHDAMKNSRAFVSWAVNDAIARGELSGDTDVDHLVEMLVAVVWGMGFYAGFVGDRSDLSAVVHKLELLLANKLWNVAD
;
A
#
# COMPACT_ATOMS: atom_id res chain seq x y z
N MET A 1 18.39 -2.68 -0.91
CA MET A 1 16.96 -2.32 -1.04
C MET A 1 16.20 -2.42 0.27
N ARG A 2 16.04 -3.61 0.89
CA ARG A 2 15.30 -3.78 2.16
C ARG A 2 15.71 -2.79 3.27
N ALA A 3 17.01 -2.70 3.57
CA ALA A 3 17.52 -1.75 4.57
C ALA A 3 17.20 -0.28 4.24
N ALA A 4 17.21 0.10 2.96
CA ALA A 4 16.84 1.45 2.55
C ALA A 4 15.34 1.71 2.75
N ARG A 5 14.50 0.75 2.36
CA ARG A 5 13.04 0.79 2.59
C ARG A 5 12.69 0.96 4.07
N GLU A 6 13.32 0.17 4.93
CA GLU A 6 13.12 0.27 6.38
C GLU A 6 13.54 1.64 6.92
N VAL A 7 14.76 2.09 6.59
CA VAL A 7 15.28 3.39 7.07
C VAL A 7 14.42 4.55 6.57
N PHE A 8 13.98 4.52 5.31
CA PHE A 8 13.07 5.56 4.79
C PHE A 8 11.70 5.53 5.46
N SER A 9 11.15 4.35 5.73
CA SER A 9 9.85 4.23 6.42
C SER A 9 9.91 4.70 7.87
N GLU A 10 11.04 4.46 8.54
CA GLU A 10 11.24 4.84 9.95
C GLU A 10 11.60 6.32 10.12
N LEU A 11 12.41 6.89 9.21
CA LEU A 11 12.99 8.23 9.37
C LEU A 11 12.42 9.28 8.42
N GLY A 12 11.69 8.89 7.37
CA GLY A 12 11.33 9.77 6.25
C GLY A 12 12.50 10.01 5.29
N TYR A 13 12.26 10.76 4.21
CA TYR A 13 13.26 10.97 3.17
C TYR A 13 14.44 11.81 3.68
N ASP A 14 14.17 12.93 4.36
CA ASP A 14 15.20 13.89 4.75
C ASP A 14 16.21 13.33 5.75
N ALA A 15 15.73 12.71 6.83
CA ALA A 15 16.59 12.17 7.88
C ALA A 15 17.27 10.84 7.51
N ALA A 16 16.78 10.12 6.48
CA ALA A 16 17.43 8.93 5.98
C ALA A 16 18.78 9.25 5.31
N THR A 17 19.86 8.73 5.88
CA THR A 17 21.22 8.92 5.35
C THR A 17 21.78 7.61 4.80
N PHE A 18 22.68 7.71 3.81
CA PHE A 18 23.44 6.56 3.34
C PHE A 18 24.25 5.89 4.44
N GLN A 19 24.66 6.62 5.47
CA GLN A 19 25.32 6.04 6.64
C GLN A 19 24.37 5.16 7.45
N ALA A 20 23.14 5.63 7.73
CA ALA A 20 22.13 4.83 8.44
C ALA A 20 21.76 3.57 7.64
N ILE A 21 21.60 3.71 6.32
CA ILE A 21 21.29 2.60 5.41
C ILE A 21 22.45 1.60 5.37
N ALA A 22 23.70 2.07 5.30
CA ALA A 22 24.89 1.22 5.30
C ALA A 22 24.99 0.41 6.60
N ILE A 23 24.82 1.07 7.76
CA ILE A 23 24.80 0.40 9.07
C ILE A 23 23.71 -0.69 9.10
N ARG A 24 22.49 -0.38 8.65
CA ARG A 24 21.37 -1.33 8.63
C ARG A 24 21.62 -2.51 7.69
N ALA A 25 22.31 -2.28 6.58
CA ALA A 25 22.61 -3.30 5.58
C ALA A 25 23.86 -4.14 5.92
N ASP A 26 24.55 -3.86 7.02
CA ASP A 26 25.89 -4.39 7.34
C ASP A 26 26.90 -4.14 6.21
N LEU A 27 26.86 -2.92 5.66
CA LEU A 27 27.72 -2.46 4.57
C LEU A 27 28.48 -1.20 4.98
N THR A 28 29.49 -0.85 4.19
CA THR A 28 30.18 0.43 4.33
C THR A 28 29.46 1.52 3.52
N ARG A 29 29.56 2.78 3.95
CA ARG A 29 29.03 3.92 3.19
C ARG A 29 29.59 4.02 1.77
N PRO A 30 30.91 3.80 1.52
CA PRO A 30 31.45 3.73 0.16
C PRO A 30 30.78 2.65 -0.70
N ALA A 31 30.42 1.49 -0.14
CA ALA A 31 29.72 0.45 -0.89
C ALA A 31 28.34 0.92 -1.36
N ILE A 32 27.55 1.61 -0.52
CA ILE A 32 26.26 2.17 -0.93
C ILE A 32 26.43 3.22 -2.05
N ASN A 33 27.41 4.12 -1.93
CA ASN A 33 27.73 5.13 -2.95
C ASN A 33 28.13 4.52 -4.29
N HIS A 34 28.70 3.30 -4.29
CA HIS A 34 29.04 2.60 -5.52
C HIS A 34 27.80 2.16 -6.30
N TYR A 35 26.73 1.74 -5.59
CA TYR A 35 25.48 1.30 -6.22
C TYR A 35 24.53 2.43 -6.58
N PHE A 36 24.51 3.51 -5.79
CA PHE A 36 23.53 4.59 -5.94
C PHE A 36 24.21 5.94 -6.05
N ALA A 37 24.04 6.59 -7.20
CA ALA A 37 24.62 7.91 -7.47
C ALA A 37 24.07 9.03 -6.56
N SER A 38 22.86 8.87 -6.01
CA SER A 38 22.27 9.82 -5.06
C SER A 38 21.16 9.19 -4.21
N LYS A 39 20.79 9.85 -3.11
CA LYS A 39 19.64 9.45 -2.26
C LYS A 39 18.34 9.41 -3.05
N ARG A 40 18.15 10.33 -4.00
CA ARG A 40 16.96 10.39 -4.86
C ARG A 40 16.86 9.19 -5.79
N VAL A 41 17.99 8.75 -6.36
CA VAL A 41 18.04 7.52 -7.18
C VAL A 41 17.72 6.29 -6.33
N LEU A 42 18.30 6.18 -5.13
CA LEU A 42 17.95 5.07 -4.23
C LEU A 42 16.47 5.11 -3.84
N TRP A 43 15.91 6.29 -3.58
CA TRP A 43 14.49 6.45 -3.26
C TRP A 43 13.59 5.98 -4.41
N SER A 44 13.84 6.43 -5.65
CA SER A 44 13.02 6.04 -6.80
C SER A 44 13.04 4.54 -7.04
N GLU A 45 14.20 3.89 -6.88
CA GLU A 45 14.34 2.43 -6.99
C GLU A 45 13.55 1.69 -5.91
N VAL A 46 13.50 2.23 -4.68
CA VAL A 46 12.69 1.64 -3.59
C VAL A 46 11.20 1.84 -3.88
N VAL A 47 10.79 3.01 -4.38
CA VAL A 47 9.40 3.29 -4.81
C VAL A 47 8.96 2.32 -5.91
N GLU A 48 9.76 2.14 -6.95
CA GLU A 48 9.47 1.21 -8.04
C GLU A 48 9.33 -0.23 -7.53
N GLN A 49 10.30 -0.71 -6.74
CA GLN A 49 10.27 -2.06 -6.19
C GLN A 49 9.04 -2.28 -5.30
N VAL A 50 8.72 -1.34 -4.42
CA VAL A 50 7.58 -1.49 -3.50
C VAL A 50 6.25 -1.43 -4.24
N ASN A 51 6.10 -0.54 -5.22
CA ASN A 51 4.90 -0.50 -6.05
C ASN A 51 4.69 -1.81 -6.83
N ALA A 52 5.76 -2.38 -7.41
CA ALA A 52 5.67 -3.65 -8.11
C ALA A 52 5.23 -4.79 -7.18
N THR A 53 5.84 -4.90 -6.00
CA THR A 53 5.58 -6.00 -5.06
C THR A 53 4.25 -5.88 -4.32
N VAL A 54 3.74 -4.67 -4.06
CA VAL A 54 2.50 -4.49 -3.29
C VAL A 54 1.32 -4.15 -4.17
N LEU A 55 1.42 -3.10 -4.99
CA LEU A 55 0.29 -2.64 -5.80
C LEU A 55 0.07 -3.53 -7.00
N THR A 56 1.10 -3.78 -7.80
CA THR A 56 0.94 -4.57 -9.04
C THR A 56 0.52 -6.01 -8.70
N GLU A 57 1.18 -6.66 -7.74
CA GLU A 57 0.75 -7.98 -7.27
C GLU A 57 -0.65 -7.96 -6.65
N GLY A 58 -0.98 -6.94 -5.85
CA GLY A 58 -2.32 -6.74 -5.30
C GLY A 58 -3.40 -6.67 -6.38
N VAL A 59 -3.16 -5.89 -7.44
CA VAL A 59 -4.08 -5.78 -8.58
C VAL A 59 -4.22 -7.10 -9.32
N VAL A 60 -3.11 -7.81 -9.55
CA VAL A 60 -3.12 -9.12 -10.23
C VAL A 60 -3.99 -10.11 -9.45
N ARG A 61 -3.74 -10.27 -8.13
CA ARG A 61 -4.52 -11.20 -7.29
C ARG A 61 -5.97 -10.79 -7.16
N ALA A 62 -6.25 -9.49 -7.06
CA ALA A 62 -7.62 -9.00 -7.03
C ALA A 62 -8.36 -9.33 -8.33
N ARG A 63 -7.71 -9.19 -9.49
CA ARG A 63 -8.35 -9.49 -10.78
C ARG A 63 -8.77 -10.95 -10.96
N GLU A 64 -8.19 -11.88 -10.19
CA GLU A 64 -8.61 -13.29 -10.16
C GLU A 64 -9.95 -13.48 -9.41
N GLN A 65 -10.39 -12.47 -8.64
CA GLN A 65 -11.61 -12.53 -7.85
C GLN A 65 -12.83 -12.01 -8.61
N THR A 66 -13.99 -12.54 -8.22
CA THR A 66 -15.25 -12.23 -8.87
C THR A 66 -16.01 -11.12 -8.16
N THR A 67 -16.18 -11.10 -6.84
CA THR A 67 -16.96 -10.02 -6.19
C THR A 67 -16.11 -8.76 -5.90
N LEU A 68 -16.74 -7.60 -5.76
CA LEU A 68 -16.07 -6.37 -5.32
C LEU A 68 -15.39 -6.56 -3.96
N VAL A 69 -16.09 -7.20 -3.02
CA VAL A 69 -15.57 -7.46 -1.68
C VAL A 69 -14.34 -8.37 -1.75
N ASP A 70 -14.38 -9.45 -2.53
CA ASP A 70 -13.25 -10.36 -2.68
C ASP A 70 -12.05 -9.67 -3.36
N ARG A 71 -12.30 -8.81 -4.36
CA ARG A 71 -11.26 -8.01 -5.01
C ARG A 71 -10.55 -7.08 -4.05
N LEU A 72 -11.31 -6.33 -3.25
CA LEU A 72 -10.74 -5.41 -2.25
C LEU A 72 -9.98 -6.20 -1.17
N THR A 73 -10.53 -7.33 -0.73
CA THR A 73 -9.91 -8.18 0.29
C THR A 73 -8.61 -8.80 -0.23
N ALA A 74 -8.60 -9.30 -1.47
CA ALA A 74 -7.40 -9.86 -2.10
C ALA A 74 -6.31 -8.79 -2.32
N PHE A 75 -6.70 -7.58 -2.74
CA PHE A 75 -5.79 -6.44 -2.88
C PHE A 75 -5.15 -6.09 -1.53
N LEU A 76 -5.96 -5.94 -0.48
CA LEU A 76 -5.49 -5.64 0.86
C LEU A 76 -4.64 -6.77 1.44
N SER A 77 -4.96 -8.02 1.10
CA SER A 77 -4.26 -9.18 1.63
C SER A 77 -2.78 -9.19 1.26
N VAL A 78 -2.39 -8.63 0.11
CA VAL A 78 -0.96 -8.52 -0.27
C VAL A 78 -0.16 -7.69 0.73
N ALA A 79 -0.74 -6.63 1.28
CA ALA A 79 -0.10 -5.85 2.35
C ALA A 79 -0.03 -6.60 3.70
N THR A 80 -0.76 -7.73 3.84
CA THR A 80 -0.89 -8.48 5.10
C THR A 80 -0.24 -9.87 5.08
N GLN A 81 0.11 -10.41 3.90
CA GLN A 81 0.58 -11.78 3.74
C GLN A 81 2.08 -11.94 4.08
N ALA A 82 2.38 -11.79 5.37
CA ALA A 82 3.31 -12.60 6.15
C ALA A 82 4.77 -12.83 5.65
N HIS A 83 5.56 -11.75 5.57
CA HIS A 83 6.90 -11.71 6.18
C HIS A 83 7.10 -10.44 7.02
N SER A 84 8.08 -10.42 7.94
CA SER A 84 8.57 -9.18 8.61
C SER A 84 8.84 -8.05 7.63
N GLU A 85 9.21 -8.49 6.43
CA GLU A 85 9.70 -7.68 5.33
C GLU A 85 8.57 -6.81 4.75
N ASP A 86 7.31 -7.26 4.82
CA ASP A 86 6.18 -6.57 4.17
C ASP A 86 5.61 -5.41 4.98
N ARG A 87 5.82 -5.40 6.31
CA ARG A 87 5.43 -4.25 7.14
C ARG A 87 6.16 -2.98 6.70
N SER A 88 7.46 -3.10 6.42
CA SER A 88 8.24 -1.99 5.88
C SER A 88 7.79 -1.58 4.48
N ALA A 89 7.17 -2.49 3.70
CA ALA A 89 6.61 -2.16 2.39
C ALA A 89 5.33 -1.33 2.51
N ALA A 90 4.39 -1.76 3.36
CA ALA A 90 3.18 -1.00 3.65
C ALA A 90 3.50 0.38 4.27
N ALA A 91 4.41 0.40 5.25
CA ALA A 91 4.90 1.65 5.85
C ALA A 91 5.57 2.56 4.82
N PHE A 92 6.38 1.99 3.92
CA PHE A 92 7.04 2.76 2.88
C PHE A 92 6.06 3.34 1.87
N LEU A 93 5.02 2.61 1.44
CA LEU A 93 3.99 3.16 0.53
C LEU A 93 3.28 4.37 1.12
N VAL A 94 2.90 4.29 2.40
CA VAL A 94 2.28 5.42 3.11
C VAL A 94 3.27 6.57 3.23
N THR A 95 4.51 6.27 3.61
CA THR A 95 5.57 7.27 3.73
C THR A 95 5.85 7.94 2.39
N SER A 96 5.91 7.19 1.29
CA SER A 96 6.26 7.76 -0.02
C SER A 96 5.21 8.75 -0.52
N VAL A 97 3.92 8.49 -0.25
CA VAL A 97 2.83 9.44 -0.54
C VAL A 97 2.93 10.68 0.34
N LEU A 98 3.23 10.54 1.63
CA LEU A 98 3.38 11.69 2.52
C LEU A 98 4.62 12.53 2.17
N GLU A 99 5.71 11.88 1.80
CA GLU A 99 6.95 12.56 1.41
C GLU A 99 6.82 13.23 0.04
N SER A 100 6.06 12.67 -0.92
CA SER A 100 5.81 13.34 -2.20
C SER A 100 4.96 14.61 -2.07
N GLN A 101 4.09 14.68 -1.06
CA GLN A 101 3.37 15.92 -0.72
C GLN A 101 4.28 17.02 -0.16
N ARG A 102 5.35 16.62 0.55
CA ARG A 102 6.35 17.55 1.12
C ARG A 102 7.42 17.95 0.10
N HIS A 103 7.75 17.00 -0.77
CA HIS A 103 8.81 17.08 -1.77
C HIS A 103 8.23 16.65 -3.12
N PRO A 104 7.58 17.57 -3.86
CA PRO A 104 6.96 17.24 -5.15
C PRO A 104 7.92 16.59 -6.16
N GLU A 105 9.23 16.87 -6.05
CA GLU A 105 10.29 16.27 -6.86
C GLU A 105 10.56 14.78 -6.60
N LEU A 106 10.00 14.22 -5.52
CA LEU A 106 10.02 12.79 -5.22
C LEU A 106 8.84 12.04 -5.84
N GLY A 107 7.82 12.76 -6.33
CA GLY A 107 6.70 12.19 -7.06
C GLY A 107 7.15 11.57 -8.39
N ASN A 108 6.54 10.44 -8.74
CA ASN A 108 6.67 9.83 -10.05
C ASN A 108 5.27 9.38 -10.50
N ASP A 109 4.74 9.98 -11.56
CA ASP A 109 3.40 9.71 -12.07
C ASP A 109 3.13 8.25 -12.46
N GLU A 110 4.18 7.52 -12.86
CA GLU A 110 4.10 6.10 -13.23
C GLU A 110 3.96 5.21 -11.98
N HIS A 111 4.65 5.60 -10.91
CA HIS A 111 4.74 4.87 -9.65
C HIS A 111 3.99 5.58 -8.52
N ASP A 112 3.00 6.39 -8.85
CA ASP A 112 2.15 7.08 -7.89
C ASP A 112 1.17 6.07 -7.28
N ALA A 113 1.48 5.66 -6.06
CA ALA A 113 0.70 4.66 -5.33
C ALA A 113 -0.75 5.08 -5.11
N MET A 114 -1.00 6.37 -4.87
CA MET A 114 -2.34 6.90 -4.61
C MET A 114 -3.17 6.85 -5.88
N LYS A 115 -2.61 7.36 -6.98
CA LYS A 115 -3.26 7.33 -8.30
C LYS A 115 -3.56 5.91 -8.76
N ASN A 116 -2.59 5.00 -8.62
CA ASN A 116 -2.73 3.60 -9.04
C ASN A 116 -3.77 2.85 -8.19
N SER A 117 -3.79 3.08 -6.87
CA SER A 117 -4.82 2.51 -5.99
C SER A 117 -6.21 3.02 -6.33
N ARG A 118 -6.37 4.33 -6.57
CA ARG A 118 -7.63 4.94 -7.00
C ARG A 118 -8.12 4.36 -8.33
N ALA A 119 -7.22 4.20 -9.30
CA ALA A 119 -7.55 3.61 -10.59
C ALA A 119 -8.05 2.17 -10.45
N PHE A 120 -7.40 1.37 -9.59
CA PHE A 120 -7.84 0.00 -9.29
C PHE A 120 -9.23 -0.02 -8.63
N VAL A 121 -9.45 0.77 -7.58
CA VAL A 121 -10.75 0.82 -6.87
C VAL A 121 -11.86 1.29 -7.81
N SER A 122 -11.61 2.32 -8.61
CA SER A 122 -12.57 2.81 -9.62
C SER A 122 -12.93 1.73 -10.63
N TRP A 123 -11.93 0.99 -11.15
CA TRP A 123 -12.18 -0.14 -12.03
C TRP A 123 -13.03 -1.22 -11.35
N ALA A 124 -12.71 -1.59 -10.12
CA ALA A 124 -13.43 -2.66 -9.40
C ALA A 124 -14.89 -2.29 -9.14
N VAL A 125 -15.18 -1.05 -8.76
CA VAL A 125 -16.54 -0.53 -8.56
C VAL A 125 -17.34 -0.53 -9.87
N ASN A 126 -16.75 -0.01 -10.96
CA ASN A 126 -17.43 0.03 -12.26
C ASN A 126 -17.72 -1.37 -12.81
N ASP A 127 -16.80 -2.32 -12.63
CA ASP A 127 -17.02 -3.72 -13.03
C ASP A 127 -18.10 -4.41 -12.18
N ALA A 128 -18.21 -4.07 -10.89
CA ALA A 128 -19.29 -4.55 -10.04
C ALA A 128 -20.66 -4.03 -10.51
N ILE A 129 -20.76 -2.77 -10.94
CA ILE A 129 -21.98 -2.21 -11.55
C ILE A 129 -22.29 -2.94 -12.86
N ALA A 130 -21.30 -3.11 -13.75
CA ALA A 130 -21.50 -3.75 -15.06
C ALA A 130 -22.02 -5.19 -14.95
N ARG A 131 -21.71 -5.88 -13.86
CA ARG A 131 -22.16 -7.26 -13.59
C ARG A 131 -23.44 -7.33 -12.74
N GLY A 132 -24.00 -6.19 -12.37
CA GLY A 132 -25.21 -6.10 -11.53
C GLY A 132 -25.00 -6.47 -10.06
N GLU A 133 -23.75 -6.50 -9.59
CA GLU A 133 -23.43 -6.66 -8.16
C GLU A 133 -23.76 -5.37 -7.38
N LEU A 134 -23.50 -4.20 -7.99
CA LEU A 134 -23.93 -2.90 -7.50
C LEU A 134 -25.04 -2.31 -8.38
N SER A 135 -25.89 -1.48 -7.78
CA SER A 135 -26.95 -0.75 -8.52
C SER A 135 -26.34 0.25 -9.51
N GLY A 136 -27.01 0.47 -10.65
CA GLY A 136 -26.63 1.52 -11.61
C GLY A 136 -26.74 2.94 -11.04
N ASP A 137 -27.54 3.14 -9.98
CA ASP A 137 -27.71 4.43 -9.29
C ASP A 137 -26.64 4.68 -8.20
N THR A 138 -25.60 3.84 -8.13
CA THR A 138 -24.51 3.99 -7.16
C THR A 138 -23.76 5.31 -7.39
N ASP A 139 -23.55 6.08 -6.32
CA ASP A 139 -22.65 7.25 -6.33
C ASP A 139 -21.18 6.78 -6.39
N VAL A 140 -20.71 6.54 -7.62
CA VAL A 140 -19.39 5.96 -7.89
C VAL A 140 -18.28 6.84 -7.33
N ASP A 141 -18.36 8.16 -7.48
CA ASP A 141 -17.28 9.06 -7.10
C ASP A 141 -17.04 9.02 -5.59
N HIS A 142 -18.09 9.18 -4.77
CA HIS A 142 -17.94 9.13 -3.32
C HIS A 142 -17.64 7.73 -2.80
N LEU A 143 -18.19 6.69 -3.43
CA LEU A 143 -17.87 5.30 -3.07
C LEU A 143 -16.38 4.99 -3.30
N VAL A 144 -15.83 5.41 -4.45
CA VAL A 144 -14.41 5.22 -4.76
C VAL A 144 -13.53 5.94 -3.75
N GLU A 145 -13.80 7.21 -3.43
CA GLU A 145 -13.00 7.95 -2.45
C GLU A 145 -13.07 7.32 -1.05
N MET A 146 -14.26 6.88 -0.61
CA MET A 146 -14.43 6.19 0.67
C MET A 146 -13.62 4.89 0.70
N LEU A 147 -13.70 4.06 -0.35
CA LEU A 147 -12.96 2.82 -0.44
C LEU A 147 -11.44 3.04 -0.52
N VAL A 148 -10.98 4.08 -1.24
CA VAL A 148 -9.57 4.48 -1.27
C VAL A 148 -9.10 4.88 0.13
N ALA A 149 -9.90 5.66 0.87
CA ALA A 149 -9.58 6.03 2.25
C ALA A 149 -9.46 4.80 3.16
N VAL A 150 -10.34 3.81 3.03
CA VAL A 150 -10.26 2.53 3.75
C VAL A 150 -8.99 1.77 3.39
N VAL A 151 -8.66 1.67 2.10
CA VAL A 151 -7.46 0.97 1.61
C VAL A 151 -6.18 1.58 2.19
N TRP A 152 -6.06 2.91 2.15
CA TRP A 152 -4.92 3.62 2.71
C TRP A 152 -4.89 3.57 4.25
N GLY A 153 -6.05 3.61 4.89
CA GLY A 153 -6.16 3.39 6.34
C GLY A 153 -5.65 2.01 6.75
N MET A 154 -5.93 0.97 5.96
CA MET A 154 -5.39 -0.37 6.18
C MET A 154 -3.89 -0.46 5.90
N GLY A 155 -3.38 0.21 4.86
CA GLY A 155 -1.94 0.32 4.62
C GLY A 155 -1.19 0.98 5.77
N PHE A 156 -1.77 2.06 6.32
CA PHE A 156 -1.25 2.73 7.52
C PHE A 156 -1.30 1.80 8.74
N TYR A 157 -2.43 1.14 8.98
CA TYR A 157 -2.57 0.20 10.09
C TYR A 157 -1.53 -0.93 9.98
N ALA A 158 -1.37 -1.54 8.81
CA ALA A 158 -0.36 -2.57 8.54
C ALA A 158 1.08 -2.09 8.78
N GLY A 159 1.41 -0.88 8.33
CA GLY A 159 2.75 -0.31 8.45
C GLY A 159 3.13 0.12 9.87
N PHE A 160 2.20 0.73 10.59
CA PHE A 160 2.53 1.50 11.81
C PHE A 160 1.86 1.00 13.09
N VAL A 161 0.66 0.42 13.00
CA VAL A 161 -0.17 0.12 14.19
C VAL A 161 -0.23 -1.37 14.49
N GLY A 162 -0.68 -2.16 13.52
CA GLY A 162 -0.99 -3.57 13.68
C GLY A 162 0.24 -4.42 14.04
N ASP A 163 0.02 -5.41 14.90
CA ASP A 163 0.92 -6.56 14.99
C ASP A 163 0.54 -7.63 13.96
N ARG A 164 1.40 -8.65 13.80
CA ARG A 164 1.21 -9.68 12.76
C ARG A 164 -0.05 -10.53 12.98
N SER A 165 -0.43 -10.79 14.23
CA SER A 165 -1.60 -11.59 14.58
C SER A 165 -2.89 -10.84 14.29
N ASP A 166 -2.89 -9.53 14.48
CA ASP A 166 -4.09 -8.70 14.37
C ASP A 166 -4.42 -8.30 12.94
N LEU A 167 -3.43 -8.15 12.06
CA LEU A 167 -3.65 -7.57 10.74
C LEU A 167 -4.56 -8.42 9.84
N SER A 168 -4.36 -9.74 9.81
CA SER A 168 -5.24 -10.65 9.05
C SER A 168 -6.65 -10.67 9.64
N ALA A 169 -6.77 -10.64 10.97
CA ALA A 169 -8.07 -10.57 11.64
C ALA A 169 -8.80 -9.27 11.31
N VAL A 170 -8.10 -8.13 11.28
CA VAL A 170 -8.66 -6.82 10.93
C VAL A 170 -9.14 -6.77 9.48
N VAL A 171 -8.36 -7.31 8.52
CA VAL A 171 -8.81 -7.42 7.11
C VAL A 171 -10.04 -8.31 7.00
N HIS A 172 -10.07 -9.44 7.70
CA HIS A 172 -11.25 -10.30 7.71
C HIS A 172 -12.48 -9.61 8.34
N LYS A 173 -12.30 -8.78 9.37
CA LYS A 173 -13.40 -7.98 9.93
C LYS A 173 -13.90 -6.91 8.94
N LEU A 174 -13.01 -6.31 8.16
CA LEU A 174 -13.38 -5.40 7.08
C LEU A 174 -14.14 -6.13 5.97
N GLU A 175 -13.70 -7.32 5.56
CA GLU A 175 -14.43 -8.16 4.60
C GLU A 175 -15.87 -8.42 5.07
N LEU A 176 -16.04 -8.84 6.33
CA LEU A 176 -17.36 -9.03 6.92
C LEU A 176 -18.17 -7.73 6.99
N LEU A 177 -17.52 -6.58 7.23
CA LEU A 177 -18.19 -5.28 7.25
C LEU A 177 -18.74 -4.93 5.86
N LEU A 178 -17.90 -5.07 4.83
CA LEU A 178 -18.27 -4.79 3.44
C LEU A 178 -19.33 -5.77 2.92
N ALA A 179 -19.33 -7.01 3.41
CA ALA A 179 -20.34 -8.01 3.11
C ALA A 179 -21.65 -7.84 3.91
N ASN A 180 -21.76 -6.82 4.78
CA ASN A 180 -22.87 -6.61 5.71
C ASN A 180 -23.14 -7.83 6.63
N LYS A 181 -22.06 -8.48 7.09
CA LYS A 181 -22.07 -9.67 7.95
C LYS A 181 -21.34 -9.47 9.28
N LEU A 182 -20.76 -8.29 9.51
CA LEU A 182 -19.92 -8.06 10.69
C LEU A 182 -20.73 -7.91 11.99
N TRP A 183 -21.77 -7.08 11.96
CA TRP A 183 -22.52 -6.70 13.15
C TRP A 183 -23.81 -7.52 13.24
N ASN A 184 -24.07 -8.06 14.42
CA ASN A 184 -25.41 -8.48 14.81
C ASN A 184 -25.95 -7.38 15.74
N VAL A 185 -26.86 -6.56 15.23
CA VAL A 185 -27.49 -5.51 16.05
C VAL A 185 -28.43 -6.21 17.02
N ALA A 186 -28.16 -6.08 18.31
CA ALA A 186 -29.10 -6.52 19.34
C ALA A 186 -30.26 -5.52 19.38
N ASP A 187 -31.49 -6.04 19.42
CA ASP A 187 -32.73 -5.26 19.59
C ASP A 187 -32.79 -4.51 20.94
#